data_AF-A0A202BTG6-F1
#
_entry.id   AF-A0A202BTG6-F1
#
_cell.length_a   1.000
_cell.length_b   1.000
_cell.length_c   1.000
_cell.angle_alpha   90.00
_cell.angle_beta   90.00
_cell.angle_gamma   90.00
#
_symmetry.space_group_name_H-M   'P 1'
#
loop_
_entity.id
_entity.type
_entity.pdbx_description
1 polymer ?
#
loop_
_entity_poly.entity_id
_entity_poly.type
_entity_poly.pdbx_seq_one_letter_code
_entity_poly.pdbx_strand_id
1 'polypeptide(L)'
;MANWCSNTVVFEGNPEAIEQIQQLFKSMAEKQQEENCGQLPDFVEDSNGGYFFEIYQDDDVTGVFQYETKWSPNIEVVQAIAEHYGVDFTQEYEEMGNGIYGKATYSEGILDDTALTDEDLEQYQYDEETDRYHFEDEEYESDSEILETLLSRKLTV
;
A
#
# COMPACT_ATOMS: atom_id res chain seq x y z
N MET A 1 -9.04 13.80 -13.10
CA MET A 1 -7.72 13.62 -12.48
C MET A 1 -7.69 12.21 -11.94
N ALA A 2 -6.53 11.55 -11.92
CA ALA A 2 -6.43 10.29 -11.19
C ALA A 2 -6.35 10.64 -9.70
N ASN A 3 -7.06 9.88 -8.86
CA ASN A 3 -6.75 9.85 -7.44
C ASN A 3 -5.49 9.00 -7.25
N TRP A 4 -4.73 9.31 -6.21
CA TRP A 4 -3.48 8.64 -5.89
C TRP A 4 -3.71 7.72 -4.70
N CYS A 5 -3.46 6.44 -4.92
CA CYS A 5 -3.48 5.44 -3.87
C CYS A 5 -2.09 5.39 -3.23
N SER A 6 -2.01 5.72 -1.95
CA SER A 6 -0.81 5.56 -1.13
C SER A 6 -0.61 4.09 -0.80
N ASN A 7 0.62 3.62 -0.87
CA ASN A 7 1.00 2.24 -0.61
C ASN A 7 2.25 2.22 0.27
N THR A 8 2.22 1.41 1.33
CA THR A 8 3.40 1.02 2.10
C THR A 8 3.56 -0.49 1.99
N VAL A 9 4.67 -0.95 1.45
CA VAL A 9 4.98 -2.39 1.35
C VAL A 9 6.20 -2.72 2.22
N VAL A 10 6.08 -3.82 2.94
CA VAL A 10 7.14 -4.46 3.73
C VAL A 10 7.40 -5.83 3.12
N PHE A 11 8.63 -6.08 2.68
CA PHE A 11 9.06 -7.40 2.23
C PHE A 11 9.84 -8.11 3.34
N GLU A 12 9.55 -9.40 3.53
CA GLU A 12 10.16 -10.23 4.58
C GLU A 12 10.70 -11.55 3.99
N GLY A 13 11.88 -11.98 4.41
CA GLY A 13 12.48 -13.21 3.89
C GLY A 13 14.00 -13.22 3.98
N ASN A 14 14.65 -13.80 2.97
CA ASN A 14 16.11 -13.86 2.90
C ASN A 14 16.71 -12.44 2.82
N PRO A 15 17.63 -12.03 3.73
CA PRO A 15 18.27 -10.72 3.69
C PRO A 15 18.91 -10.35 2.34
N GLU A 16 19.54 -11.31 1.65
CA GLU A 16 20.13 -11.06 0.32
C GLU A 16 19.07 -10.70 -0.72
N ALA A 17 17.89 -11.32 -0.63
CA ALA A 17 16.76 -11.03 -1.51
C ALA A 17 16.17 -9.64 -1.20
N ILE A 18 16.05 -9.28 0.09
CA ILE A 18 15.58 -7.95 0.49
C ILE A 18 16.56 -6.86 0.02
N GLU A 19 17.88 -7.08 0.11
CA GLU A 19 18.88 -6.16 -0.44
C GLU A 19 18.71 -5.98 -1.96
N GLN A 20 18.42 -7.05 -2.70
CA GLN A 20 18.16 -6.97 -4.15
C GLN A 20 16.89 -6.17 -4.46
N ILE A 21 15.80 -6.40 -3.71
CA ILE A 21 14.57 -5.61 -3.83
C ILE A 21 14.85 -4.14 -3.52
N GLN A 22 15.67 -3.86 -2.51
CA GLN A 22 16.07 -2.50 -2.19
C GLN A 22 16.82 -1.81 -3.35
N GLN A 23 17.73 -2.52 -4.02
CA GLN A 23 18.38 -1.99 -5.22
C GLN A 23 17.38 -1.79 -6.38
N LEU A 24 16.42 -2.70 -6.55
CA LEU A 24 15.36 -2.57 -7.55
C LEU A 24 14.57 -1.28 -7.33
N PHE A 25 14.02 -1.04 -6.13
CA PHE A 25 13.25 0.17 -5.84
C PHE A 25 14.08 1.45 -5.97
N LYS A 26 15.36 1.43 -5.55
CA LYS A 26 16.28 2.57 -5.76
C LYS A 26 16.45 2.89 -7.25
N SER A 27 16.71 1.87 -8.07
CA SER A 27 16.85 2.06 -9.52
C SER A 27 15.57 2.59 -10.18
N MET A 28 14.40 2.11 -9.73
CA MET A 28 13.11 2.64 -10.20
C MET A 28 12.90 4.09 -9.76
N ALA A 29 13.24 4.45 -8.52
CA ALA A 29 13.12 5.82 -8.04
C ALA A 29 14.03 6.80 -8.80
N GLU A 30 15.27 6.39 -9.13
CA GLU A 30 16.20 7.16 -9.97
C GLU A 30 15.64 7.34 -11.38
N LYS A 31 15.19 6.25 -12.02
CA LYS A 31 14.64 6.29 -13.38
C LYS A 31 13.35 7.11 -13.46
N GLN A 32 12.50 7.06 -12.45
CA GLN A 32 11.33 7.93 -12.34
C GLN A 32 11.73 9.41 -12.38
N GLN A 33 12.78 9.82 -11.68
CA GLN A 33 13.24 11.22 -11.68
C GLN A 33 13.80 11.64 -13.04
N GLU A 34 14.51 10.74 -13.72
CA GLU A 34 15.09 11.01 -15.03
C GLU A 34 14.03 11.10 -16.14
N GLU A 35 13.06 10.19 -16.13
CA GLU A 35 12.05 10.04 -17.18
C GLU A 35 10.73 10.77 -16.88
N ASN A 36 10.54 11.18 -15.61
CA ASN A 36 9.33 11.83 -15.11
C ASN A 36 8.04 11.03 -15.39
N CYS A 37 8.13 9.70 -15.22
CA CYS A 37 7.03 8.75 -15.39
C CYS A 37 7.14 7.60 -14.39
N GLY A 38 6.01 6.96 -14.10
CA GLY A 38 5.96 5.81 -13.19
C GLY A 38 6.72 4.62 -13.75
N GLN A 39 7.23 3.78 -12.85
CA GLN A 39 8.12 2.68 -13.19
C GLN A 39 7.50 1.33 -12.89
N LEU A 40 7.96 0.30 -13.59
CA LEU A 40 7.67 -1.10 -13.34
C LEU A 40 8.99 -1.88 -13.35
N PRO A 41 9.09 -2.98 -12.59
CA PRO A 41 10.22 -3.89 -12.73
C PRO A 41 10.26 -4.49 -14.14
N ASP A 42 11.47 -4.62 -14.72
CA ASP A 42 11.65 -5.09 -16.11
C ASP A 42 11.11 -6.52 -16.36
N PHE A 43 10.94 -7.31 -15.30
CA PHE A 43 10.42 -8.68 -15.36
C PHE A 43 8.88 -8.76 -15.24
N VAL A 44 8.20 -7.65 -14.99
CA VAL A 44 6.73 -7.59 -14.96
C VAL A 44 6.22 -7.19 -16.34
N GLU A 45 5.29 -7.97 -16.90
CA GLU A 45 4.66 -7.60 -18.16
C GLU A 45 3.77 -6.37 -17.99
N ASP A 46 3.98 -5.36 -18.84
CA ASP A 46 3.12 -4.19 -18.94
C ASP A 46 1.77 -4.56 -19.58
N SER A 47 0.92 -5.16 -18.76
CA SER A 47 -0.33 -5.77 -19.19
C SER A 47 -1.56 -4.94 -18.82
N ASN A 48 -1.48 -4.03 -17.84
CA ASN A 48 -2.57 -3.08 -17.53
C ASN A 48 -2.27 -1.98 -16.48
N GLY A 49 -1.02 -1.55 -16.31
CA GLY A 49 -0.67 -0.51 -15.31
C GLY A 49 -0.02 -1.08 -14.05
N GLY A 50 -0.36 -0.53 -12.88
CA GLY A 50 0.31 -0.87 -11.61
C GLY A 50 1.69 -0.24 -11.43
N TYR A 51 2.01 0.78 -12.22
CA TYR A 51 3.26 1.53 -12.10
C TYR A 51 3.39 2.18 -10.73
N PHE A 52 4.61 2.17 -10.21
CA PHE A 52 5.02 2.86 -9.01
C PHE A 52 5.32 4.32 -9.34
N PHE A 53 4.76 5.25 -8.55
CA PHE A 53 5.00 6.69 -8.61
C PHE A 53 5.49 7.18 -7.24
N GLU A 54 6.13 8.35 -7.18
CA GLU A 54 6.60 8.98 -5.93
C GLU A 54 7.30 7.99 -4.98
N ILE A 55 8.14 7.11 -5.55
CA ILE A 55 8.82 6.05 -4.80
C ILE A 55 9.73 6.69 -3.74
N TYR A 56 9.49 6.32 -2.49
CA TYR A 56 10.26 6.74 -1.34
C TYR A 56 10.71 5.53 -0.52
N GLN A 57 11.93 5.63 -0.03
CA GLN A 57 12.52 4.68 0.90
C GLN A 57 13.41 5.43 1.88
N ASP A 58 13.31 5.08 3.16
CA ASP A 58 14.27 5.50 4.17
C ASP A 58 15.55 4.64 4.04
N ASP A 59 16.70 5.29 3.88
CA ASP A 59 17.99 4.60 3.77
C ASP A 59 18.36 3.79 5.03
N ASP A 60 17.81 4.15 6.18
CA ASP A 60 18.03 3.46 7.46
C ASP A 60 17.08 2.26 7.67
N VAL A 61 16.08 2.06 6.78
CA VAL A 61 15.07 1.00 6.89
C VAL A 61 15.12 0.07 5.67
N THR A 62 15.57 -1.17 5.89
CA THR A 62 15.62 -2.21 4.86
C THR A 62 14.26 -2.88 4.70
N GLY A 63 13.83 -3.07 3.45
CA GLY A 63 12.64 -3.87 3.11
C GLY A 63 11.30 -3.13 3.19
N VAL A 64 11.29 -1.85 3.59
CA VAL A 64 10.09 -1.01 3.63
C VAL A 64 10.14 0.03 2.52
N PHE A 65 9.06 0.13 1.75
CA PHE A 65 8.95 1.03 0.60
C PHE A 65 7.59 1.72 0.59
N GLN A 66 7.60 3.01 0.29
CA GLN A 66 6.40 3.83 0.14
C GLN A 66 6.31 4.34 -1.29
N TYR A 67 5.11 4.36 -1.86
CA TYR A 67 4.90 4.82 -3.23
C TYR A 67 3.42 5.10 -3.48
N GLU A 68 3.14 5.74 -4.59
CA GLU A 68 1.79 5.97 -5.08
C GLU A 68 1.49 5.14 -6.32
N THR A 69 0.21 4.80 -6.48
CA THR A 69 -0.36 4.20 -7.68
C THR A 69 -1.59 4.99 -8.09
N LYS A 70 -2.03 4.85 -9.35
CA LYS A 70 -3.26 5.51 -9.80
C LYS A 70 -4.47 4.65 -9.46
N TRP A 71 -5.47 5.25 -8.83
CA TRP A 71 -6.81 4.72 -8.54
C TRP A 71 -6.91 3.53 -7.57
N SER A 72 -5.96 2.61 -7.56
CA SER A 72 -6.02 1.36 -6.78
C SER A 72 -4.62 0.80 -6.52
N PRO A 73 -4.44 -0.01 -5.46
CA PRO A 73 -3.16 -0.66 -5.18
C PRO A 73 -2.75 -1.61 -6.32
N ASN A 74 -1.44 -1.80 -6.50
CA ASN A 74 -0.85 -2.66 -7.52
C ASN A 74 -0.45 -4.05 -6.97
N ILE A 75 -1.35 -4.69 -6.23
CA ILE A 75 -1.09 -5.93 -5.47
C ILE A 75 -0.48 -7.04 -6.35
N GLU A 76 -0.98 -7.23 -7.56
CA GLU A 76 -0.46 -8.25 -8.49
C GLU A 76 1.01 -7.98 -8.90
N VAL A 77 1.41 -6.71 -9.01
CA VAL A 77 2.79 -6.33 -9.33
C VAL A 77 3.70 -6.59 -8.12
N VAL A 78 3.24 -6.26 -6.91
CA VAL A 78 3.96 -6.54 -5.66
C VAL A 78 4.11 -8.05 -5.45
N GLN A 79 3.08 -8.83 -5.74
CA GLN A 79 3.13 -10.30 -5.74
C GLN A 79 4.16 -10.81 -6.74
N ALA A 80 4.19 -10.29 -7.96
CA ALA A 80 5.18 -10.70 -8.96
C ALA A 80 6.63 -10.42 -8.50
N ILE A 81 6.87 -9.31 -7.78
CA ILE A 81 8.17 -9.03 -7.15
C ILE A 81 8.47 -10.08 -6.07
N ALA A 82 7.50 -10.35 -5.18
CA ALA A 82 7.67 -11.32 -4.10
C ALA A 82 7.97 -12.74 -4.62
N GLU A 83 7.25 -13.18 -5.66
CA GLU A 83 7.49 -14.45 -6.36
C GLU A 83 8.86 -14.50 -7.03
N HIS A 84 9.29 -13.41 -7.67
CA HIS A 84 10.59 -13.33 -8.34
C HIS A 84 11.76 -13.52 -7.37
N TYR A 85 11.67 -12.93 -6.18
CA TYR A 85 12.73 -12.95 -5.17
C TYR A 85 12.55 -14.05 -4.11
N GLY A 86 11.42 -14.76 -4.11
CA GLY A 86 11.11 -15.82 -3.14
C GLY A 86 10.97 -15.26 -1.71
N VAL A 87 10.25 -14.15 -1.57
CA VAL A 87 10.00 -13.46 -0.30
C VAL A 87 8.50 -13.35 -0.04
N ASP A 88 8.15 -13.04 1.20
CA ASP A 88 6.80 -12.69 1.61
C ASP A 88 6.63 -11.16 1.59
N PHE A 89 5.39 -10.67 1.58
CA PHE A 89 5.13 -9.25 1.75
C PHE A 89 3.86 -8.94 2.54
N THR A 90 3.86 -7.75 3.13
CA THR A 90 2.67 -7.06 3.62
C THR A 90 2.58 -5.71 2.94
N GLN A 91 1.43 -5.39 2.34
CA GLN A 91 1.14 -4.12 1.70
C GLN A 91 -0.07 -3.48 2.35
N GLU A 92 0.09 -2.30 2.91
CA GLU A 92 -1.00 -1.45 3.38
C GLU A 92 -1.25 -0.37 2.33
N TYR A 93 -2.51 -0.13 2.01
CA TYR A 93 -2.89 0.77 0.93
C TYR A 93 -4.13 1.60 1.29
N GLU A 94 -4.14 2.85 0.82
CA GLU A 94 -5.27 3.76 1.01
C GLU A 94 -5.47 4.69 -0.19
N GLU A 95 -6.73 4.96 -0.52
CA GLU A 95 -7.20 5.95 -1.49
C GLU A 95 -8.57 6.46 -1.02
N MET A 96 -8.56 7.40 -0.08
CA MET A 96 -9.79 7.88 0.57
C MET A 96 -10.74 8.63 -0.37
N GLY A 97 -10.27 9.12 -1.53
CA GLY A 97 -11.12 9.73 -2.54
C GLY A 97 -12.12 8.76 -3.18
N ASN A 98 -11.85 7.45 -3.14
CA ASN A 98 -12.77 6.38 -3.56
C ASN A 98 -13.12 5.41 -2.42
N GLY A 99 -12.81 5.74 -1.16
CA GLY A 99 -13.12 4.87 -0.02
C GLY A 99 -12.33 3.55 -0.02
N ILE A 100 -11.09 3.55 -0.50
CA ILE A 100 -10.22 2.37 -0.47
C ILE A 100 -9.32 2.47 0.75
N TYR A 101 -9.36 1.49 1.62
CA TYR A 101 -8.41 1.32 2.72
C TYR A 101 -8.28 -0.16 3.02
N GLY A 102 -7.07 -0.71 2.98
CA GLY A 102 -6.91 -2.16 3.09
C GLY A 102 -5.48 -2.63 3.24
N LYS A 103 -5.36 -3.96 3.31
CA LYS A 103 -4.11 -4.66 3.52
C LYS A 103 -4.10 -5.95 2.72
N ALA A 104 -3.04 -6.11 1.93
CA ALA A 104 -2.71 -7.36 1.26
C ALA A 104 -1.51 -8.02 1.95
N THR A 105 -1.56 -9.33 2.11
CA THR A 105 -0.46 -10.15 2.61
C THR A 105 -0.20 -11.29 1.65
N TYR A 106 1.06 -11.62 1.46
CA TYR A 106 1.47 -12.78 0.68
C TYR A 106 2.47 -13.56 1.50
N SER A 107 2.09 -14.78 1.87
CA SER A 107 2.94 -15.67 2.64
C SER A 107 2.70 -17.12 2.23
N GLU A 108 3.78 -17.90 2.16
CA GLU A 108 3.75 -19.32 1.76
C GLU A 108 3.05 -19.57 0.40
N GLY A 109 3.12 -18.60 -0.52
CA GLY A 109 2.51 -18.70 -1.85
C GLY A 109 1.00 -18.36 -1.89
N ILE A 110 0.45 -17.85 -0.80
CA ILE A 110 -0.97 -17.50 -0.68
C ILE A 110 -1.09 -15.99 -0.57
N LEU A 111 -1.80 -15.37 -1.52
CA LEU A 111 -2.22 -13.98 -1.45
C LEU A 111 -3.56 -13.89 -0.71
N ASP A 112 -3.60 -13.08 0.34
CA ASP A 112 -4.82 -12.65 1.02
C ASP A 112 -4.92 -11.13 0.94
N ASP A 113 -6.06 -10.62 0.47
CA ASP A 113 -6.33 -9.20 0.33
C ASP A 113 -7.64 -8.85 1.01
N THR A 114 -7.58 -7.91 1.95
CA THR A 114 -8.72 -7.45 2.72
C THR A 114 -8.78 -5.92 2.72
N ALA A 115 -9.86 -5.38 2.16
CA ALA A 115 -10.19 -3.95 2.22
C ALA A 115 -11.44 -3.70 3.07
N LEU A 116 -11.53 -2.50 3.64
CA LEU A 116 -12.77 -1.97 4.19
C LEU A 116 -13.83 -1.82 3.10
N THR A 117 -15.07 -2.14 3.43
CA THR A 117 -16.23 -1.96 2.57
C THR A 117 -16.91 -0.64 2.88
N ASP A 118 -17.81 -0.19 2.00
CA ASP A 118 -18.66 0.98 2.28
C ASP A 118 -19.40 0.84 3.62
N GLU A 119 -19.90 -0.36 3.95
CA GLU A 119 -20.56 -0.64 5.24
C GLU A 119 -19.60 -0.49 6.45
N ASP A 120 -18.31 -0.75 6.26
CA ASP A 120 -17.30 -0.53 7.30
C ASP A 120 -17.05 0.97 7.50
N LEU A 121 -16.93 1.72 6.40
CA LEU A 121 -16.65 3.16 6.40
C LEU A 121 -17.85 3.99 6.90
N GLU A 122 -19.08 3.50 6.74
CA GLU A 122 -20.29 4.11 7.29
C GLU A 122 -20.37 4.05 8.83
N GLN A 123 -19.47 3.34 9.51
CA GLN A 123 -19.46 3.22 10.97
C GLN A 123 -18.96 4.48 11.69
N TYR A 124 -18.32 5.41 10.98
CA TYR A 124 -17.85 6.67 11.53
C TYR A 124 -18.32 7.85 10.69
N GLN A 125 -18.31 9.04 11.29
CA GLN A 125 -18.77 10.26 10.61
C GLN A 125 -17.90 11.45 10.99
N TYR A 126 -17.71 12.36 10.04
CA TYR A 126 -17.06 13.65 10.28
C TYR A 126 -18.11 14.71 10.65
N ASP A 127 -17.85 15.42 11.75
CA ASP A 127 -18.63 16.57 12.19
C ASP A 127 -17.92 17.87 11.78
N GLU A 128 -18.52 18.57 10.81
CA GLU A 128 -18.00 19.85 10.29
C GLU A 128 -18.07 21.00 11.30
N GLU A 129 -18.94 20.94 12.31
CA GLU A 129 -19.07 22.00 13.33
C GLU A 129 -17.93 21.93 14.34
N THR A 130 -17.53 20.71 14.73
CA THR A 130 -16.46 20.49 15.72
C THR A 130 -15.09 20.23 15.08
N ASP A 131 -15.04 19.98 13.77
CA ASP A 131 -13.83 19.56 13.04
C ASP A 131 -13.23 18.28 13.64
N ARG A 132 -14.09 17.28 13.86
CA ARG A 132 -13.76 16.01 14.53
C ARG A 132 -14.47 14.83 13.88
N TYR A 133 -13.88 13.65 14.00
CA TYR A 133 -14.51 12.39 13.63
C TYR A 133 -15.15 11.73 14.85
N HIS A 134 -16.30 11.10 14.67
CA HIS A 134 -17.00 10.35 15.71
C HIS A 134 -17.07 8.87 15.36
N PHE A 135 -16.64 8.03 16.29
CA PHE A 135 -16.68 6.58 16.19
C PHE A 135 -16.83 5.97 17.59
N GLU A 136 -17.79 5.05 17.78
CA GLU A 136 -18.04 4.35 19.05
C GLU A 136 -18.09 5.24 20.31
N ASP A 137 -18.81 6.35 20.24
CA ASP A 137 -18.96 7.36 21.32
C ASP A 137 -17.66 8.13 21.68
N GLU A 138 -16.59 7.97 20.91
CA GLU A 138 -15.32 8.70 21.05
C GLU A 138 -15.13 9.74 19.92
N GLU A 139 -14.31 10.77 20.20
CA GLU A 139 -13.95 11.83 19.25
C GLU A 139 -12.49 11.69 18.80
N TYR A 140 -12.25 11.81 17.50
CA TYR A 140 -10.94 11.67 16.89
C TYR A 140 -10.56 12.91 16.08
N GLU A 141 -9.27 13.18 16.04
CA GLU A 141 -8.66 14.30 15.32
C GLU A 141 -8.43 13.97 13.82
N SER A 142 -8.36 12.69 13.50
CA SER A 142 -8.18 12.11 12.17
C SER A 142 -8.90 10.77 12.09
N ASP A 143 -9.32 10.38 10.91
CA ASP A 143 -9.93 9.07 10.63
C ASP A 143 -8.91 7.92 10.57
N SER A 144 -7.60 8.19 10.53
CA SER A 144 -6.57 7.14 10.43
C SER A 144 -6.68 6.10 11.56
N GLU A 145 -6.82 6.51 12.82
CA GLU A 145 -6.95 5.59 13.96
C GLU A 145 -8.24 4.74 13.89
N ILE A 146 -9.31 5.31 13.33
CA ILE A 146 -10.59 4.63 13.14
C ILE A 146 -10.44 3.56 12.04
N LEU A 147 -9.85 3.94 10.90
CA LEU A 147 -9.62 3.04 9.76
C LEU A 147 -8.72 1.85 10.14
N GLU A 148 -7.63 2.11 10.87
CA GLU A 148 -6.75 1.07 11.41
C GLU A 148 -7.51 0.10 12.33
N THR A 149 -8.38 0.65 13.18
CA THR A 149 -9.22 -0.14 14.11
C THR A 149 -10.22 -1.02 13.35
N LEU A 150 -10.93 -0.46 12.37
CA LEU A 150 -11.89 -1.19 11.53
C LEU A 150 -11.21 -2.32 10.76
N LEU A 151 -10.07 -2.04 10.13
CA LEU A 151 -9.35 -3.03 9.32
C LEU A 151 -8.79 -4.16 10.20
N SER A 152 -8.21 -3.81 11.35
CA SER A 152 -7.70 -4.80 12.32
C SER A 152 -8.79 -5.76 12.80
N ARG A 153 -10.01 -5.24 13.06
CA ARG A 153 -11.16 -6.08 13.42
C ARG A 153 -11.53 -7.02 12.28
N LYS A 154 -11.56 -6.53 11.05
CA LYS A 154 -11.93 -7.32 9.87
C LYS A 154 -10.94 -8.47 9.58
N LEU A 155 -9.65 -8.22 9.78
CA LEU A 155 -8.58 -9.23 9.61
C LEU A 155 -8.59 -10.32 10.69
N THR A 156 -9.28 -10.10 11.82
CA THR A 156 -9.33 -11.07 12.94
C THR A 156 -10.54 -12.03 12.85
N VAL A 157 -11.43 -11.83 11.88
CA VAL A 157 -12.68 -12.60 11.68
C VAL A 157 -12.43 -13.82 10.80
#